data_AF-A0AAE9TBD4-F1
#
_entry.id   AF-A0AAE9TBD4-F1
#
_cell.length_a   1.000
_cell.length_b   1.000
_cell.length_c   1.000
_cell.angle_alpha   90.00
_cell.angle_beta   90.00
_cell.angle_gamma   90.00
#
_symmetry.space_group_name_H-M   'P 1'
#
loop_
_entity.id
_entity.type
_entity.pdbx_description
1 polymer ?
#
loop_
_entity_poly.entity_id
_entity_poly.type
_entity_poly.pdbx_seq_one_letter_code
_entity_poly.pdbx_strand_id
1 'polypeptide(L)'
;MKQGSTLFLKTAVILMGIPVLAMCIFLVPNIGNFAAELYPEMAYIKYLVFINLYATAIPYYFALYQTFKLLNYIDKNNAFSELSVKALKNIKYSALAISVLYVLGMPLFYLVAERDDAPGIIVIGMIIIFASMVIAVFAAVLQRLLKDAIDIKSENDLTV
;
A
#
# COMPACT_ATOMS: atom_id res chain seq x y z
N MET A 1 -20.87 -12.65 13.72
CA MET A 1 -21.18 -11.23 13.41
C MET A 1 -22.18 -11.15 12.25
N LYS A 2 -23.10 -10.17 12.22
CA LYS A 2 -24.07 -10.02 11.12
C LYS A 2 -23.31 -9.78 9.80
N GLN A 3 -23.61 -10.55 8.75
CA GLN A 3 -22.94 -10.54 7.43
C GLN A 3 -22.91 -9.15 6.73
N GLY A 4 -23.66 -8.16 7.21
CA GLY A 4 -23.61 -6.77 6.72
C GLY A 4 -22.51 -5.88 7.29
N SER A 5 -21.79 -6.29 8.35
CA SER A 5 -20.85 -5.40 9.05
C SER A 5 -19.59 -5.04 8.27
N THR A 6 -19.17 -5.86 7.30
CA THR A 6 -17.95 -5.59 6.52
C THR A 6 -18.23 -5.20 5.06
N LEU A 7 -19.48 -5.26 4.60
CA LEU A 7 -19.85 -4.92 3.23
C LEU A 7 -19.40 -3.51 2.85
N PHE A 8 -19.63 -2.55 3.75
CA PHE A 8 -19.19 -1.17 3.59
C PHE A 8 -17.66 -1.07 3.40
N LEU A 9 -16.89 -1.76 4.26
CA LEU A 9 -15.43 -1.78 4.19
C LEU A 9 -14.93 -2.44 2.89
N LYS A 10 -15.57 -3.52 2.43
CA LYS A 10 -15.22 -4.18 1.17
C LYS A 10 -15.47 -3.28 -0.02
N THR A 11 -16.61 -2.60 -0.05
CA THR A 11 -16.91 -1.61 -1.10
C THR A 11 -15.91 -0.47 -1.07
N ALA A 12 -15.55 0.05 0.11
CA ALA A 12 -14.53 1.08 0.25
C ALA A 12 -13.16 0.61 -0.29
N VAL A 13 -12.74 -0.63 0.00
CA VAL A 13 -11.49 -1.21 -0.54
C VAL A 13 -11.51 -1.28 -2.07
N ILE A 14 -12.62 -1.68 -2.67
CA ILE A 14 -12.77 -1.71 -4.13
C ILE A 14 -12.71 -0.29 -4.70
N LEU A 15 -13.44 0.65 -4.08
CA LEU A 15 -13.46 2.06 -4.50
C LEU A 15 -12.09 2.72 -4.39
N MET A 16 -11.25 2.35 -3.40
CA MET A 16 -9.88 2.85 -3.30
C MET A 16 -9.00 2.40 -4.49
N GLY A 17 -9.24 1.22 -5.06
CA GLY A 17 -8.48 0.72 -6.20
C GLY A 17 -8.75 1.46 -7.50
N ILE A 18 -9.98 1.96 -7.72
CA ILE A 18 -10.39 2.55 -9.00
C ILE A 18 -9.60 3.83 -9.34
N PRO A 19 -9.46 4.83 -8.45
CA PRO A 19 -8.67 6.03 -8.73
C PRO A 19 -7.21 5.73 -9.04
N VAL A 20 -6.61 4.77 -8.34
CA VAL A 20 -5.21 4.38 -8.60
C VAL A 20 -5.08 3.72 -9.96
N LEU A 21 -6.07 2.93 -10.39
CA LEU A 21 -6.08 2.33 -11.73
C LEU A 21 -6.18 3.40 -12.82
N ALA A 22 -7.10 4.34 -12.64
CA ALA A 22 -7.25 5.47 -13.54
C ALA A 22 -5.95 6.30 -13.61
N MET A 23 -5.32 6.55 -12.47
CA MET A 23 -4.01 7.23 -12.41
C MET A 23 -2.94 6.45 -13.17
N CYS A 24 -2.87 5.13 -13.01
CA CYS A 24 -1.90 4.28 -13.71
C CYS A 24 -2.07 4.29 -15.24
N ILE A 25 -3.32 4.38 -15.73
CA ILE A 25 -3.63 4.34 -17.16
C ILE A 25 -3.49 5.73 -17.80
N PHE A 26 -4.00 6.78 -17.15
CA PHE A 26 -4.12 8.11 -17.76
C PHE A 26 -3.06 9.10 -17.27
N LEU A 27 -2.65 9.05 -16.01
CA LEU A 27 -1.76 10.06 -15.42
C LEU A 27 -0.28 9.66 -15.51
N VAL A 28 0.06 8.41 -15.16
CA VAL A 28 1.45 7.93 -15.15
C VAL A 28 2.16 8.12 -16.50
N PRO A 29 1.53 7.80 -17.67
CA PRO A 29 2.16 8.06 -18.96
C PRO A 29 2.50 9.55 -19.18
N ASN A 30 1.60 10.44 -18.77
CA ASN A 30 1.80 11.89 -18.88
C ASN A 30 2.94 12.37 -17.99
N ILE A 31 3.04 11.88 -16.74
CA ILE A 31 4.15 12.22 -15.83
C ILE A 31 5.49 11.77 -16.41
N GLY A 32 5.57 10.55 -16.98
CA GLY A 32 6.81 10.06 -17.56
C GLY A 32 7.22 10.81 -18.83
N ASN A 33 6.26 11.20 -19.67
CA ASN A 33 6.53 12.05 -20.84
C ASN A 33 7.01 13.44 -20.41
N PHE A 34 6.34 14.04 -19.42
CA PHE A 34 6.73 15.32 -18.86
C PHE A 34 8.16 15.30 -18.28
N ALA A 35 8.52 14.26 -17.53
CA ALA A 35 9.89 14.11 -17.04
C ALA A 35 10.93 14.00 -18.18
N ALA A 36 10.57 13.39 -19.31
CA ALA A 36 11.44 13.31 -20.48
C ALA A 36 11.63 14.67 -21.17
N GLU A 37 10.58 15.50 -21.20
CA GLU A 37 10.63 16.86 -21.73
C GLU A 37 11.50 17.77 -20.86
N LEU A 38 11.42 17.63 -19.53
CA LEU A 38 12.26 18.38 -18.58
C LEU A 38 13.75 18.02 -18.65
N TYR A 39 14.06 16.77 -19.03
CA TYR A 39 15.41 16.24 -19.13
C TYR A 39 15.68 15.52 -20.46
N PRO A 40 15.78 16.26 -21.59
CA PRO A 40 15.96 15.66 -22.91
C PRO A 40 17.26 14.84 -23.05
N GLU A 41 18.30 15.20 -22.30
CA GLU A 41 19.59 14.50 -22.31
C GLU A 41 19.60 13.20 -21.50
N MET A 42 18.61 13.00 -20.61
CA MET A 42 18.45 11.77 -19.83
C MET A 42 17.32 10.92 -20.38
N ALA A 43 17.55 10.26 -21.52
CA ALA A 43 16.55 9.42 -22.19
C ALA A 43 15.92 8.33 -21.30
N TYR A 44 16.61 7.90 -20.23
CA TYR A 44 16.12 6.87 -19.31
C TYR A 44 15.20 7.40 -18.19
N ILE A 45 15.08 8.73 -17.98
CA ILE A 45 14.31 9.30 -16.87
C ILE A 45 12.83 8.90 -16.91
N LYS A 46 12.25 8.86 -18.12
CA LYS A 46 10.88 8.38 -18.36
C LYS A 46 10.66 6.96 -17.83
N TYR A 47 11.61 6.07 -18.11
CA TYR A 47 11.54 4.69 -17.67
C TYR A 47 11.73 4.56 -16.16
N LEU A 48 12.58 5.40 -15.55
CA LEU A 48 12.71 5.45 -14.08
C LEU A 48 11.40 5.89 -13.41
N VAL A 49 10.71 6.90 -13.95
CA VAL A 49 9.39 7.33 -13.46
C VAL A 49 8.38 6.20 -13.59
N PHE A 50 8.32 5.54 -14.74
CA PHE A 50 7.42 4.39 -14.96
C PHE A 50 7.71 3.25 -13.98
N ILE A 51 8.98 2.87 -13.84
CA ILE A 51 9.38 1.82 -12.89
C ILE A 51 8.94 2.20 -11.48
N ASN A 52 9.21 3.43 -11.02
CA ASN A 52 8.85 3.82 -9.65
C ASN A 52 7.33 3.75 -9.41
N LEU A 53 6.53 4.37 -10.29
CA LEU A 53 5.08 4.48 -10.11
C LEU A 53 4.36 3.14 -10.34
N TYR A 54 4.69 2.40 -11.40
CA TYR A 54 4.09 1.09 -11.66
C TYR A 54 4.57 0.02 -10.67
N ALA A 55 5.85 0.04 -10.24
CA ALA A 55 6.31 -0.88 -9.21
C ALA A 55 5.60 -0.65 -7.88
N THR A 56 5.21 0.60 -7.55
CA THR A 56 4.43 0.91 -6.34
C THR A 56 2.99 0.41 -6.45
N ALA A 57 2.39 0.41 -7.64
CA ALA A 57 1.03 -0.09 -7.83
C ALA A 57 0.91 -1.57 -7.40
N ILE A 58 1.96 -2.38 -7.60
CA ILE A 58 1.97 -3.81 -7.25
C ILE A 58 1.72 -4.05 -5.74
N PRO A 59 2.55 -3.57 -4.79
CA PRO A 59 2.31 -3.74 -3.36
C PRO A 59 1.03 -3.05 -2.91
N TYR A 60 0.61 -1.94 -3.55
CA TYR A 60 -0.66 -1.28 -3.26
C TYR A 60 -1.87 -2.18 -3.53
N TYR A 61 -2.00 -2.73 -4.74
CA TYR A 61 -3.10 -3.66 -5.06
C TYR A 61 -3.01 -4.95 -4.28
N PHE A 62 -1.79 -5.43 -4.00
CA PHE A 62 -1.61 -6.59 -3.13
C PHE A 62 -2.10 -6.30 -1.70
N ALA A 63 -1.87 -5.10 -1.16
CA ALA A 63 -2.41 -4.70 0.14
C ALA A 63 -3.94 -4.67 0.12
N LEU A 64 -4.56 -4.07 -0.91
CA LEU A 64 -6.02 -4.06 -1.06
C LEU A 64 -6.61 -5.48 -1.11
N TYR A 65 -5.99 -6.37 -1.87
CA TYR A 65 -6.38 -7.77 -1.93
C TYR A 65 -6.30 -8.47 -0.57
N GLN A 66 -5.22 -8.25 0.19
CA GLN A 66 -5.08 -8.84 1.53
C GLN A 66 -6.07 -8.26 2.53
N THR A 67 -6.37 -6.95 2.45
CA THR A 67 -7.43 -6.32 3.23
C THR A 67 -8.79 -6.95 2.90
N PHE A 68 -9.11 -7.15 1.62
CA PHE A 68 -10.35 -7.81 1.21
C PHE A 68 -10.44 -9.25 1.74
N LYS A 69 -9.33 -10.02 1.70
CA LYS A 69 -9.27 -11.35 2.31
C LYS A 69 -9.49 -11.31 3.81
N LEU A 70 -8.89 -10.37 4.53
CA LEU A 70 -9.07 -10.20 5.96
C LEU A 70 -10.54 -9.94 6.31
N LEU A 71 -11.22 -9.07 5.54
CA LEU A 71 -12.65 -8.81 5.69
C LEU A 71 -13.50 -10.07 5.43
N ASN A 72 -13.12 -10.89 4.44
CA ASN A 72 -13.79 -12.18 4.21
C ASN A 72 -13.59 -13.17 5.37
N TYR A 73 -12.42 -13.18 6.00
CA TYR A 73 -12.19 -14.01 7.19
C TYR A 73 -13.06 -13.57 8.36
N ILE A 74 -13.25 -12.26 8.54
CA ILE A 74 -14.15 -11.70 9.56
C ILE A 74 -15.60 -12.14 9.32
N ASP A 75 -16.09 -12.06 8.09
CA ASP A 75 -17.47 -12.48 7.76
C ASP A 75 -17.72 -13.97 7.98
N LYS A 76 -16.69 -14.79 7.76
CA LYS A 76 -16.75 -16.24 7.99
C LYS A 76 -16.53 -16.63 9.46
N ASN A 77 -16.50 -15.65 10.38
CA ASN A 77 -16.15 -15.81 11.79
C ASN A 77 -14.77 -16.47 12.02
N ASN A 78 -13.87 -16.37 11.05
CA ASN A 78 -12.49 -16.87 11.09
C ASN A 78 -11.47 -15.74 11.30
N ALA A 79 -11.89 -14.66 11.97
CA ALA A 79 -11.05 -13.50 12.25
C ALA A 79 -9.81 -13.87 13.08
N PHE A 80 -9.99 -14.70 14.11
CA PHE A 80 -8.92 -15.24 14.96
C PHE A 80 -8.33 -16.51 14.34
N SER A 81 -7.59 -16.34 13.25
CA SER A 81 -6.91 -17.43 12.57
C SER A 81 -5.53 -17.04 12.07
N GLU A 82 -4.65 -18.02 11.89
CA GLU A 82 -3.33 -17.83 11.27
C GLU A 82 -3.41 -17.19 9.88
N LEU A 83 -4.52 -17.42 9.16
CA LEU A 83 -4.78 -16.79 7.87
C LEU A 83 -4.96 -15.28 7.98
N SER A 84 -5.64 -14.80 9.01
CA SER A 84 -5.79 -13.37 9.30
C SER A 84 -4.46 -12.74 9.72
N VAL A 85 -3.67 -13.43 10.55
CA VAL A 85 -2.31 -13.00 10.91
C VAL A 85 -1.43 -12.89 9.67
N LYS A 86 -1.49 -13.86 8.76
CA LYS A 86 -0.77 -13.83 7.48
C LYS A 86 -1.23 -12.69 6.57
N ALA A 87 -2.53 -12.39 6.53
CA ALA A 87 -3.06 -11.24 5.78
C ALA A 87 -2.49 -9.92 6.32
N LEU A 88 -2.50 -9.71 7.64
CA LEU A 88 -1.92 -8.52 8.28
C LEU A 88 -0.40 -8.42 8.04
N LYS A 89 0.31 -9.55 8.12
CA LYS A 89 1.75 -9.63 7.79
C LYS A 89 2.01 -9.15 6.37
N ASN A 90 1.19 -9.56 5.40
CA ASN A 90 1.34 -9.15 4.01
C ASN A 90 0.98 -7.67 3.80
N ILE A 91 -0.06 -7.15 4.45
CA ILE A 91 -0.39 -5.71 4.42
C ILE A 91 0.80 -4.88 4.94
N LYS A 92 1.39 -5.29 6.06
CA LYS A 92 2.60 -4.65 6.62
C LYS A 92 3.73 -4.62 5.60
N TYR A 93 4.07 -5.75 4.98
CA TYR A 93 5.17 -5.79 4.01
C TYR A 93 4.88 -5.00 2.73
N SER A 94 3.63 -4.99 2.25
CA SER A 94 3.22 -4.12 1.15
C SER A 94 3.43 -2.65 1.49
N ALA A 95 3.01 -2.22 2.68
CA ALA A 95 3.16 -0.84 3.12
C ALA A 95 4.64 -0.45 3.29
N LEU A 96 5.47 -1.34 3.84
CA LEU A 96 6.93 -1.15 3.87
C LEU A 96 7.53 -1.05 2.47
N ALA A 97 7.11 -1.90 1.53
CA ALA A 97 7.60 -1.87 0.17
C ALA A 97 7.28 -0.54 -0.53
N ILE A 98 6.06 -0.01 -0.35
CA ILE A 98 5.68 1.32 -0.86
C ILE A 98 6.60 2.40 -0.26
N SER A 99 6.81 2.37 1.05
CA SER A 99 7.68 3.33 1.74
C SER A 99 9.11 3.30 1.17
N VAL A 100 9.69 2.11 1.03
CA VAL A 100 11.04 1.92 0.48
C VAL A 100 11.12 2.37 -0.98
N LEU A 101 10.15 2.01 -1.83
CA LEU A 101 10.10 2.43 -3.23
C LEU A 101 10.07 3.96 -3.37
N TYR A 102 9.33 4.65 -2.51
CA TYR A 102 9.29 6.11 -2.52
C TYR A 102 10.57 6.73 -1.97
N VAL A 103 11.15 6.18 -0.90
CA VAL A 103 12.46 6.64 -0.40
C VAL A 103 13.54 6.52 -1.48
N LEU A 104 13.59 5.39 -2.20
CA LEU A 104 14.51 5.19 -3.32
C LEU A 104 14.16 6.06 -4.53
N GLY A 105 12.89 6.46 -4.68
CA GLY A 105 12.41 7.38 -5.70
C GLY A 105 12.64 8.85 -5.39
N MET A 106 12.95 9.23 -4.14
CA MET A 106 13.13 10.62 -3.74
C MET A 106 14.19 11.38 -4.57
N PRO A 107 15.36 10.81 -4.92
CA PRO A 107 16.31 11.49 -5.79
C PRO A 107 15.71 11.85 -7.16
N LEU A 108 14.88 10.97 -7.73
CA LEU A 108 14.19 11.22 -8.99
C LEU A 108 13.15 12.35 -8.84
N PHE A 109 12.37 12.34 -7.75
CA PHE A 109 11.40 13.40 -7.47
C PHE A 109 12.06 14.74 -7.19
N TYR A 110 13.21 14.75 -6.53
CA TYR A 110 13.99 15.95 -6.29
C TYR A 110 14.48 16.59 -7.59
N LEU A 111 15.04 15.79 -8.52
CA LEU A 111 15.45 16.27 -9.84
C LEU A 111 14.29 16.95 -10.59
N VAL A 112 13.15 16.26 -10.69
CA VAL A 112 11.97 16.79 -11.37
C VAL A 112 11.46 18.07 -10.69
N ALA A 113 11.40 18.08 -9.35
CA ALA A 113 10.94 19.24 -8.58
C ALA A 113 11.84 20.47 -8.74
N GLU A 114 13.15 20.29 -8.75
CA GLU A 114 14.10 21.39 -8.95
C GLU A 114 14.05 21.93 -10.39
N ARG A 115 13.87 21.05 -11.37
CA ARG A 115 13.84 21.43 -12.79
C ARG A 115 12.57 22.18 -13.20
N ASP A 116 11.44 21.77 -12.62
CA ASP A 116 10.11 22.33 -12.88
C ASP A 116 9.74 23.48 -11.93
N ASP A 117 10.65 23.86 -11.01
CA ASP A 117 10.38 24.83 -9.92
C ASP A 117 9.13 24.45 -9.10
N ALA A 118 8.94 23.15 -8.88
CA ALA A 118 7.75 22.55 -8.28
C ALA A 118 8.10 21.75 -7.01
N PRO A 119 8.47 22.42 -5.90
CA PRO A 119 8.91 21.75 -4.66
C PRO A 119 7.82 20.88 -4.02
N GLY A 120 6.54 21.10 -4.36
CA GLY A 120 5.41 20.31 -3.87
C GLY A 120 5.50 18.81 -4.18
N ILE A 121 6.22 18.40 -5.24
CA ILE A 121 6.39 16.99 -5.61
C ILE A 121 7.12 16.22 -4.49
N ILE A 122 8.15 16.83 -3.89
CA ILE A 122 8.91 16.25 -2.78
C ILE A 122 7.99 16.04 -1.57
N VAL A 123 7.13 17.02 -1.28
CA VAL A 123 6.18 16.93 -0.16
C VAL A 123 5.17 15.80 -0.36
N ILE A 124 4.66 15.62 -1.57
CA ILE A 124 3.76 14.49 -1.90
C ILE A 124 4.48 13.15 -1.67
N GLY A 125 5.73 13.04 -2.13
CA GLY A 125 6.56 11.85 -1.90
C GLY A 125 6.74 11.55 -0.40
N MET A 126 7.05 12.57 0.41
CA MET A 126 7.19 12.44 1.86
C MET A 126 5.89 12.02 2.55
N ILE A 127 4.74 12.56 2.13
CA ILE A 127 3.44 12.16 2.67
C ILE A 127 3.18 10.68 2.39
N ILE A 128 3.49 10.19 1.20
CA ILE A 128 3.31 8.77 0.84
C ILE A 128 4.23 7.87 1.67
N ILE A 129 5.49 8.26 1.85
CA ILE A 129 6.46 7.53 2.71
C ILE A 129 5.93 7.45 4.14
N PHE A 130 5.49 8.57 4.71
CA PHE A 130 5.00 8.64 6.07
C PHE A 130 3.70 7.83 6.25
N ALA A 131 2.72 8.03 5.38
CA ALA A 131 1.44 7.32 5.44
C ALA A 131 1.62 5.79 5.33
N SER A 132 2.48 5.34 4.39
CA SER A 132 2.79 3.91 4.25
C SER A 132 3.54 3.35 5.46
N MET A 133 4.45 4.12 6.07
CA MET A 133 5.12 3.73 7.31
C MET A 133 4.13 3.59 8.48
N VAL A 134 3.19 4.53 8.64
CA VAL A 134 2.14 4.45 9.66
C VAL A 134 1.27 3.20 9.46
N ILE A 135 0.87 2.91 8.22
CA ILE A 135 0.10 1.69 7.90
C ILE A 135 0.92 0.43 8.24
N ALA A 136 2.22 0.41 7.91
CA ALA A 136 3.08 -0.72 8.24
C ALA A 136 3.18 -0.97 9.75
N VAL A 137 3.43 0.08 10.54
CA VAL A 137 3.51 -0.01 12.00
C VAL A 137 2.18 -0.47 12.58
N PHE A 138 1.07 0.13 12.14
CA PHE A 138 -0.26 -0.24 12.60
C PHE A 138 -0.59 -1.72 12.28
N ALA A 139 -0.33 -2.16 11.05
CA ALA A 139 -0.51 -3.55 10.66
C ALA A 139 0.39 -4.51 11.46
N ALA A 140 1.62 -4.10 11.81
CA ALA A 140 2.50 -4.89 12.66
C ALA A 140 1.96 -5.05 14.09
N VAL A 141 1.42 -3.98 14.67
CA VAL A 141 0.79 -4.00 16.00
C VAL A 141 -0.44 -4.93 15.96
N LEU A 142 -1.34 -4.76 14.99
CA LEU A 142 -2.51 -5.64 14.85
C LEU A 142 -2.10 -7.10 14.61
N GLN A 143 -1.06 -7.35 13.80
CA GLN A 143 -0.54 -8.69 13.55
C GLN A 143 -0.12 -9.37 14.86
N ARG A 144 0.61 -8.65 15.72
CA ARG A 144 1.06 -9.17 17.02
C ARG A 144 -0.10 -9.41 17.96
N LEU A 145 -0.97 -8.42 18.15
CA LEU A 145 -2.12 -8.52 19.06
C LEU A 145 -3.06 -9.67 18.65
N LEU A 146 -3.29 -9.85 17.36
CA LEU A 146 -4.12 -10.95 16.87
C LEU A 146 -3.46 -12.31 17.12
N LYS A 147 -2.14 -12.40 16.95
CA LYS A 147 -1.40 -13.63 17.24
C LYS A 147 -1.47 -13.98 18.72
N ASP A 148 -1.20 -13.02 19.59
CA ASP A 148 -1.29 -13.20 21.05
C ASP A 148 -2.71 -13.66 21.46
N ALA A 149 -3.76 -13.07 20.87
CA ALA A 149 -5.14 -13.46 21.12
C ALA A 149 -5.49 -14.89 20.64
N ILE A 150 -4.91 -15.33 19.52
CA ILE A 150 -5.07 -16.71 19.03
C ILE A 150 -4.41 -17.69 19.99
N ASP A 151 -3.19 -17.38 20.45
CA ASP A 151 -2.43 -18.26 21.34
C ASP A 151 -3.15 -18.42 22.68
N ILE A 152 -3.66 -17.33 23.27
CA ILE A 152 -4.49 -17.36 24.49
C ILE A 152 -5.76 -18.21 24.29
N LYS A 153 -6.44 -18.05 23.16
CA LYS A 153 -7.64 -18.85 22.86
C LYS A 153 -7.31 -20.33 22.78
N SER A 154 -6.21 -20.67 22.12
CA SER A 154 -5.76 -22.06 21.97
C SER A 154 -5.40 -22.72 23.30
N GLU A 155 -4.82 -21.96 24.24
CA GLU A 155 -4.51 -22.45 25.58
C GLU A 155 -5.78 -22.72 26.38
N ASN A 156 -6.75 -21.79 26.36
CA ASN A 156 -8.05 -21.99 27.01
C ASN A 156 -8.78 -23.23 26.45
N ASP A 157 -8.82 -23.39 25.13
CA ASP A 157 -9.48 -24.53 24.46
C ASP A 157 -8.82 -25.89 24.81
N LEU A 158 -7.56 -25.91 25.28
CA LEU A 158 -6.83 -27.12 25.71
C LEU A 158 -6.99 -27.46 27.21
N THR A 159 -7.44 -26.51 28.02
CA THR A 159 -7.55 -26.68 29.49
C THR A 159 -8.96 -27.02 29.99
N VAL A 160 -9.98 -26.87 29.13
CA VAL A 160 -11.39 -27.15 29.43
C VAL A 160 -11.81 -28.53 28.95
#